data_AF-A0A7S0TV98-F1
#
_entry.id   AF-A0A7S0TV98-F1
#
_cell.length_a   1.000
_cell.length_b   1.000
_cell.length_c   1.000
_cell.angle_alpha   90.00
_cell.angle_beta   90.00
_cell.angle_gamma   90.00
#
_symmetry.space_group_name_H-M   'P 1'
#
loop_
_entity.id
_entity.type
_entity.pdbx_description
1 polymer ?
#
loop_
_entity_poly.entity_id
_entity_poly.type
_entity_poly.pdbx_seq_one_letter_code
_entity_poly.pdbx_strand_id
1 'polypeptide(L)'
;FFKNRFSEFFKKANLFGKIFKSSSDVFRVPVSIDKLWNFDPFLAKNLLENPVFCFPIMTNSLNFAFKNFNSKKNEKKMILIPDLKGPFGKRTCLIRSLRAHFLGEIVCIRGIVVKRGERKIKIKRSVHYSNKSAKFFVKENNEFDEDLTFDLIDEGEGNILDLEYGLSKFINWQSILVEDFPDQNSSSKNPKTIIVVLENDLVDSCKIGDQIELCGIYKPLLQQISSLNFHFFPTIISALSLKNRFNSEEKISNNFDIYMMKNFSSLANSFEKLSSLVSPIILIFI
;
A
#
# COMPACT_ATOMS: atom_id res chain seq x y z
N PHE A 1 6.78 -22.51 7.97
CA PHE A 1 7.78 -22.26 6.92
C PHE A 1 7.91 -20.76 6.58
N PHE A 2 6.88 -20.12 5.99
CA PHE A 2 6.93 -18.71 5.55
C PHE A 2 7.39 -17.71 6.62
N LYS A 3 6.88 -17.83 7.86
CA LYS A 3 7.27 -16.98 9.00
C LYS A 3 8.79 -16.95 9.22
N ASN A 4 9.44 -18.12 9.18
CA ASN A 4 10.87 -18.26 9.42
C ASN A 4 11.68 -17.63 8.28
N ARG A 5 11.32 -17.91 7.03
CA ARG A 5 11.99 -17.32 5.84
C ARG A 5 11.89 -15.81 5.82
N PHE A 6 10.72 -15.23 6.09
CA PHE A 6 10.59 -13.77 6.21
C PHE A 6 11.46 -13.21 7.35
N SER A 7 11.53 -13.90 8.50
CA SER A 7 12.38 -13.45 9.60
C SER A 7 13.87 -13.46 9.25
N GLU A 8 14.33 -14.45 8.48
CA GLU A 8 15.69 -14.52 7.97
C GLU A 8 15.98 -13.42 6.96
N PHE A 9 15.05 -13.15 6.05
CA PHE A 9 15.14 -12.06 5.09
C PHE A 9 15.34 -10.71 5.80
N PHE A 10 14.50 -10.40 6.80
CA PHE A 10 14.60 -9.14 7.54
C PHE A 10 15.88 -9.03 8.38
N LYS A 11 16.42 -10.15 8.89
CA LYS A 11 17.72 -10.16 9.57
C LYS A 11 18.87 -9.83 8.61
N LYS A 12 18.86 -10.37 7.39
CA LYS A 12 19.90 -10.11 6.38
C LYS A 12 19.82 -8.69 5.81
N ALA A 13 18.61 -8.14 5.68
CA ALA A 13 18.40 -6.89 4.96
C ALA A 13 18.84 -5.62 5.73
N ASN A 14 19.21 -5.71 7.03
CA ASN A 14 19.66 -4.59 7.87
C ASN A 14 18.82 -3.30 7.70
N LEU A 15 17.49 -3.44 7.60
CA LEU A 15 16.56 -2.35 7.26
C LEU A 15 16.30 -1.38 8.43
N PHE A 16 16.72 -1.73 9.65
CA PHE A 16 16.29 -1.05 10.87
C PHE A 16 17.05 0.26 11.18
N GLY A 17 18.20 0.51 10.55
CA GLY A 17 19.02 1.70 10.85
C GLY A 17 18.35 3.05 10.55
N LYS A 18 17.44 3.10 9.55
CA LYS A 18 16.72 4.33 9.15
C LYS A 18 15.41 4.57 9.90
N ILE A 19 14.92 3.57 10.65
CA ILE A 19 13.57 3.54 11.22
C ILE A 19 13.46 4.42 12.49
N PHE A 20 14.55 4.53 13.25
CA PHE A 20 14.62 5.28 14.53
C PHE A 20 14.43 6.80 14.41
N LYS A 21 14.40 7.37 13.21
CA LYS A 21 14.22 8.83 13.02
C LYS A 21 12.75 9.25 12.87
N SER A 22 11.82 8.30 12.82
CA SER A 22 10.40 8.59 12.59
C SER A 22 9.63 8.74 13.91
N SER A 23 8.76 9.74 13.98
CA SER A 23 7.95 10.09 15.16
C SER A 23 6.54 9.49 15.15
N SER A 24 6.15 8.79 14.08
CA SER A 24 4.79 8.26 13.88
C SER A 24 4.59 6.88 14.49
N ASP A 25 3.40 6.62 15.04
CA ASP A 25 3.06 5.32 15.66
C ASP A 25 3.00 4.16 14.66
N VAL A 26 2.68 4.47 13.41
CA VAL A 26 2.73 3.54 12.27
C VAL A 26 3.83 3.98 11.32
N PHE A 27 4.67 3.05 10.89
CA PHE A 27 5.75 3.33 9.96
C PHE A 27 5.83 2.28 8.85
N ARG A 28 5.92 2.77 7.61
CA ARG A 28 6.08 1.93 6.43
C ARG A 28 7.55 1.70 6.09
N VAL A 29 7.98 0.43 6.14
CA VAL A 29 9.35 0.03 5.85
C VAL A 29 9.47 -0.34 4.38
N PRO A 30 10.27 0.37 3.57
CA PRO A 30 10.42 0.04 2.16
C PRO A 30 11.10 -1.32 1.98
N VAL A 31 10.40 -2.26 1.34
CA VAL A 31 10.89 -3.59 1.01
C VAL A 31 10.98 -3.72 -0.51
N SER A 32 12.21 -3.87 -1.00
CA SER A 32 12.47 -4.10 -2.42
C SER A 32 12.15 -5.54 -2.82
N ILE A 33 11.31 -5.71 -3.82
CA ILE A 33 10.93 -7.04 -4.36
C ILE A 33 12.10 -7.71 -5.06
N ASP A 34 13.00 -6.96 -5.71
CA ASP A 34 14.21 -7.53 -6.32
C ASP A 34 15.10 -8.23 -5.30
N LYS A 35 15.23 -7.64 -4.11
CA LYS A 35 15.97 -8.25 -3.00
C LYS A 35 15.28 -9.51 -2.51
N LEU A 36 13.95 -9.53 -2.54
CA LEU A 36 13.16 -10.70 -2.17
C LEU A 36 13.33 -11.83 -3.18
N TRP A 37 13.32 -11.52 -4.49
CA TRP A 37 13.61 -12.49 -5.56
C TRP A 37 15.03 -13.06 -5.44
N ASN A 38 16.03 -12.22 -5.18
CA ASN A 38 17.41 -12.67 -4.99
C ASN A 38 17.59 -13.54 -3.73
N PHE A 39 16.77 -13.34 -2.71
CA PHE A 39 16.82 -14.14 -1.49
C PHE A 39 16.10 -15.47 -1.64
N ASP A 40 14.85 -15.45 -2.08
CA ASP A 40 14.01 -16.63 -2.23
C ASP A 40 12.91 -16.40 -3.30
N PRO A 41 13.11 -16.91 -4.53
CA PRO A 41 12.13 -16.80 -5.61
C PRO A 41 10.76 -17.39 -5.28
N PHE A 42 10.72 -18.48 -4.50
CA PHE A 42 9.47 -19.13 -4.11
C PHE A 42 8.66 -18.25 -3.15
N LEU A 43 9.35 -17.56 -2.25
CA LEU A 43 8.73 -16.59 -1.34
C LEU A 43 8.17 -15.38 -2.09
N ALA A 44 8.94 -14.83 -3.04
CA ALA A 44 8.52 -13.69 -3.84
C ALA A 44 7.30 -14.01 -4.71
N LYS A 45 7.31 -15.18 -5.38
CA LYS A 45 6.18 -15.64 -6.19
C LYS A 45 4.91 -15.78 -5.35
N ASN A 46 4.98 -16.48 -4.21
CA ASN A 46 3.83 -16.66 -3.33
C ASN A 46 3.31 -15.36 -2.72
N LEU A 47 4.19 -14.40 -2.40
CA LEU A 47 3.76 -13.09 -1.92
C LEU A 47 2.93 -12.34 -2.97
N LEU A 48 3.28 -12.49 -4.25
CA LEU A 48 2.60 -11.82 -5.34
C LEU A 48 1.30 -12.53 -5.76
N GLU A 49 1.27 -13.87 -5.74
CA GLU A 49 0.09 -14.69 -6.09
C GLU A 49 -0.92 -14.76 -4.95
N ASN A 50 -0.46 -14.93 -3.70
CA ASN A 50 -1.30 -15.09 -2.51
C ASN A 50 -0.97 -14.06 -1.40
N PRO A 51 -1.08 -12.75 -1.68
CA PRO A 51 -0.78 -11.70 -0.71
C PRO A 51 -1.66 -11.73 0.54
N VAL A 52 -2.90 -12.19 0.41
CA VAL A 52 -3.86 -12.25 1.52
C VAL A 52 -3.30 -13.00 2.72
N PHE A 53 -2.65 -14.14 2.46
CA PHE A 53 -2.03 -14.96 3.50
C PHE A 53 -0.59 -14.51 3.80
N CYS A 54 0.19 -14.20 2.75
CA CYS A 54 1.61 -13.91 2.91
C CYS A 54 1.89 -12.53 3.53
N PHE A 55 1.09 -11.51 3.22
CA PHE A 55 1.33 -10.13 3.67
C PHE A 55 1.15 -9.95 5.19
N PRO A 56 0.11 -10.52 5.86
CA PRO A 56 0.02 -10.50 7.31
C PRO A 56 1.19 -11.22 7.99
N ILE A 57 1.61 -12.36 7.45
CA ILE A 57 2.78 -13.12 7.97
C ILE A 57 4.05 -12.28 7.85
N MET A 58 4.26 -11.63 6.71
CA MET A 58 5.39 -10.74 6.47
C MET A 58 5.39 -9.57 7.47
N THR A 59 4.23 -8.94 7.69
CA THR A 59 4.04 -7.84 8.64
C THR A 59 4.33 -8.29 10.08
N ASN A 60 3.83 -9.46 10.48
CA ASN A 60 4.08 -10.02 11.80
C ASN A 60 5.56 -10.38 12.01
N SER A 61 6.21 -10.95 11.00
CA SER A 61 7.64 -11.25 11.04
C SER A 61 8.51 -9.99 11.12
N LEU A 62 8.13 -8.92 10.41
CA LEU A 62 8.81 -7.62 10.48
C LEU A 62 8.70 -7.03 11.90
N ASN A 63 7.49 -7.01 12.45
CA ASN A 63 7.24 -6.50 13.81
C ASN A 63 7.97 -7.34 14.88
N PHE A 64 8.03 -8.66 14.71
CA PHE A 64 8.80 -9.53 15.61
C PHE A 64 10.30 -9.28 15.53
N ALA A 65 10.85 -9.14 14.32
CA ALA A 65 12.26 -8.78 14.13
C ALA A 65 12.56 -7.43 14.79
N PHE A 66 11.71 -6.42 14.60
CA PHE A 66 11.88 -5.11 15.21
C PHE A 66 11.81 -5.15 16.75
N LYS A 67 10.88 -5.90 17.35
CA LYS A 67 10.83 -6.09 18.81
C LYS A 67 12.13 -6.64 19.36
N ASN A 68 12.76 -7.59 18.69
CA ASN A 68 14.05 -8.15 19.13
C ASN A 68 15.20 -7.13 19.05
N PHE A 69 15.16 -6.22 18.06
CA PHE A 69 16.11 -5.11 17.98
C PHE A 69 15.83 -4.02 19.04
N ASN A 70 14.56 -3.67 19.25
CA ASN A 70 14.13 -2.61 20.18
C ASN A 70 14.19 -3.00 21.65
N SER A 71 14.09 -4.29 21.99
CA SER A 71 14.23 -4.76 23.37
C SER A 71 15.56 -4.33 24.02
N LYS A 72 16.54 -3.91 23.21
CA LYS A 72 17.83 -3.38 23.67
C LYS A 72 17.84 -1.86 23.91
N LYS A 73 16.81 -1.11 23.50
CA LYS A 73 16.81 0.37 23.41
C LYS A 73 15.64 1.09 24.08
N ASN A 74 14.67 0.39 24.70
CA ASN A 74 13.55 0.98 25.45
C ASN A 74 12.86 2.15 24.72
N GLU A 75 12.27 1.90 23.56
CA GLU A 75 11.49 2.90 22.83
C GLU A 75 10.07 2.42 22.47
N LYS A 76 9.22 3.40 22.15
CA LYS A 76 7.77 3.35 21.92
C LYS A 76 7.28 2.12 21.13
N LYS A 77 6.04 1.69 21.42
CA LYS A 77 5.33 0.63 20.68
C LYS A 77 4.96 1.13 19.27
N MET A 78 5.89 1.04 18.32
CA MET A 78 5.65 1.36 16.92
C MET A 78 5.18 0.13 16.14
N ILE A 79 4.20 0.31 15.26
CA ILE A 79 3.70 -0.72 14.35
C ILE A 79 4.37 -0.53 12.98
N LEU A 80 5.11 -1.53 12.54
CA LEU A 80 5.73 -1.53 11.22
C LEU A 80 4.84 -2.24 10.21
N ILE A 81 4.70 -1.62 9.03
CA ILE A 81 4.01 -2.19 7.87
C ILE A 81 5.02 -2.25 6.72
N PRO A 82 5.13 -3.37 5.98
CA PRO A 82 5.99 -3.43 4.81
C PRO A 82 5.41 -2.61 3.64
N ASP A 83 6.27 -1.82 3.00
CA ASP A 83 5.96 -0.99 1.84
C ASP A 83 6.67 -1.56 0.61
N LEU A 84 5.91 -2.25 -0.25
CA LEU A 84 6.46 -3.01 -1.36
C LEU A 84 6.90 -2.08 -2.50
N LYS A 85 8.18 -2.16 -2.87
CA LYS A 85 8.78 -1.38 -3.96
C LYS A 85 9.54 -2.28 -4.92
N GLY A 86 9.55 -1.90 -6.19
CA GLY A 86 10.38 -2.56 -7.20
C GLY A 86 9.64 -2.74 -8.52
N PRO A 87 10.28 -3.41 -9.48
CA PRO A 87 9.65 -3.83 -10.72
C PRO A 87 8.75 -5.04 -10.44
N PHE A 88 7.44 -4.86 -10.62
CA PHE A 88 6.46 -5.94 -10.48
C PHE A 88 6.26 -6.73 -11.78
N GLY A 89 7.04 -6.43 -12.82
CA GLY A 89 7.03 -7.13 -14.11
C GLY A 89 5.64 -7.19 -14.71
N LYS A 90 5.13 -8.40 -14.97
CA LYS A 90 3.81 -8.64 -15.58
C LYS A 90 2.61 -8.13 -14.75
N ARG A 91 2.84 -7.81 -13.48
CA ARG A 91 1.80 -7.33 -12.55
C ARG A 91 1.66 -5.80 -12.56
N THR A 92 2.55 -5.10 -13.28
CA THR A 92 2.29 -3.70 -13.63
C THR A 92 1.32 -3.65 -14.80
N CYS A 93 0.14 -3.09 -14.58
CA CYS A 93 -0.94 -3.11 -15.54
C CYS A 93 -1.63 -1.75 -15.61
N LEU A 94 -2.26 -1.48 -16.75
CA LEU A 94 -3.24 -0.40 -16.87
C LEU A 94 -4.54 -0.85 -16.18
N ILE A 95 -5.30 0.11 -15.65
CA ILE A 95 -6.60 -0.14 -15.02
C ILE A 95 -7.52 -0.85 -16.02
N ARG A 96 -7.47 -0.47 -17.29
CA ARG A 96 -8.23 -1.11 -18.38
C ARG A 96 -7.86 -2.57 -18.66
N SER A 97 -6.64 -2.99 -18.31
CA SER A 97 -6.18 -4.37 -18.50
C SER A 97 -6.52 -5.28 -17.32
N LEU A 98 -7.06 -4.73 -16.21
CA LEU A 98 -7.47 -5.54 -15.07
C LEU A 98 -8.65 -6.45 -15.45
N ARG A 99 -8.49 -7.73 -15.14
CA ARG A 99 -9.42 -8.83 -15.45
C ARG A 99 -9.50 -9.79 -14.27
N ALA A 100 -10.41 -10.76 -14.35
CA ALA A 100 -10.65 -11.74 -13.31
C ALA A 100 -9.40 -12.56 -12.90
N HIS A 101 -8.45 -12.80 -13.81
CA HIS A 101 -7.24 -13.56 -13.49
C HIS A 101 -6.29 -12.87 -12.49
N PHE A 102 -6.46 -11.57 -12.24
CA PHE A 102 -5.68 -10.84 -11.23
C PHE A 102 -6.34 -10.84 -9.85
N LEU A 103 -7.53 -11.44 -9.70
CA LEU A 103 -8.24 -11.44 -8.42
C LEU A 103 -7.44 -12.19 -7.35
N GLY A 104 -7.36 -11.59 -6.17
CA GLY A 104 -6.60 -12.12 -5.03
C GLY A 104 -5.10 -11.84 -5.10
N GLU A 105 -4.59 -11.36 -6.24
CA GLU A 105 -3.16 -11.15 -6.44
C GLU A 105 -2.72 -9.70 -6.17
N ILE A 106 -1.39 -9.48 -6.05
CA ILE A 106 -0.81 -8.14 -6.07
C ILE A 106 -0.76 -7.63 -7.51
N VAL A 107 -1.34 -6.45 -7.70
CA VAL A 107 -1.26 -5.66 -8.94
C VAL A 107 -0.66 -4.29 -8.64
N CYS A 108 0.02 -3.74 -9.64
CA CYS A 108 0.49 -2.36 -9.59
C CYS A 108 -0.09 -1.58 -10.77
N ILE A 109 -0.69 -0.45 -10.44
CA ILE A 109 -1.31 0.44 -11.41
C ILE A 109 -0.66 1.82 -11.34
N ARG A 110 -0.73 2.53 -12.46
CA ARG A 110 -0.28 3.91 -12.58
C ARG A 110 -1.45 4.73 -13.09
N GLY A 111 -1.74 5.82 -12.42
CA GLY A 111 -2.90 6.63 -12.77
C GLY A 111 -2.93 7.98 -12.08
N ILE A 112 -4.00 8.72 -12.34
CA ILE A 112 -4.26 10.04 -11.79
C ILE A 112 -5.40 9.92 -10.77
N VAL A 113 -5.25 10.59 -9.63
CA VAL A 113 -6.32 10.65 -8.62
C VAL A 113 -7.37 11.66 -9.07
N VAL A 114 -8.59 11.20 -9.33
CA VAL A 114 -9.68 12.05 -9.83
C VAL A 114 -10.62 12.48 -8.72
N LYS A 115 -10.89 11.59 -7.77
CA LYS A 115 -11.76 11.87 -6.64
C LYS A 115 -11.14 11.34 -5.36
N ARG A 116 -11.31 12.11 -4.29
CA ARG A 116 -10.95 11.72 -2.93
C ARG A 116 -12.21 11.61 -2.08
N GLY A 117 -12.41 10.46 -1.47
CA GLY A 117 -13.49 10.24 -0.52
C GLY A 117 -13.18 10.84 0.84
N GLU A 118 -14.23 10.99 1.65
CA GLU A 118 -14.12 11.41 3.03
C GLU A 118 -13.41 10.36 3.88
N ARG A 119 -12.75 10.82 4.94
CA ARG A 119 -12.13 9.95 5.93
C ARG A 119 -13.22 9.31 6.77
N LYS A 120 -13.15 8.00 6.91
CA LYS A 120 -13.99 7.22 7.81
C LYS A 120 -13.12 6.42 8.76
N ILE A 121 -13.75 5.89 9.80
CA ILE A 121 -13.10 5.01 10.77
C ILE A 121 -13.64 3.61 10.55
N LYS A 122 -12.75 2.63 10.42
CA LYS A 122 -13.07 1.21 10.29
C LYS A 122 -12.66 0.47 11.55
N ILE A 123 -13.49 -0.46 12.01
CA ILE A 123 -13.18 -1.30 13.18
C ILE A 123 -12.30 -2.46 12.71
N LYS A 124 -11.10 -2.57 13.27
CA LYS A 124 -10.16 -3.67 12.99
C LYS A 124 -10.33 -4.83 13.96
N ARG A 125 -10.60 -4.53 15.23
CA ARG A 125 -10.87 -5.51 16.27
C ARG A 125 -11.96 -4.97 17.17
N SER A 126 -13.10 -5.66 17.24
CA SER A 126 -14.16 -5.33 18.17
C SER A 126 -14.02 -6.18 19.43
N VAL A 127 -14.29 -5.55 20.57
CA VAL A 127 -14.47 -6.23 21.84
C VAL A 127 -15.92 -6.01 22.24
N HIS A 128 -16.60 -7.10 22.51
CA HIS A 128 -17.99 -7.12 22.94
C HIS A 128 -18.08 -7.64 24.36
N TYR A 129 -18.96 -7.07 25.17
CA TYR A 129 -19.22 -7.49 26.52
C TYR A 129 -20.64 -8.07 26.62
N SER A 130 -20.78 -9.20 27.31
CA SER A 130 -22.07 -9.78 27.64
C SER A 130 -22.39 -9.52 29.10
N ASN A 131 -23.44 -8.74 29.39
CA ASN A 131 -23.88 -8.42 30.74
C ASN A 131 -24.33 -9.67 31.53
N LYS A 132 -24.84 -10.69 30.85
CA LYS A 132 -25.38 -11.90 31.47
C LYS A 132 -24.31 -12.92 31.84
N SER A 133 -23.34 -13.13 30.96
CA SER A 133 -22.25 -14.09 31.21
C SER A 133 -21.01 -13.43 31.81
N ALA A 134 -20.99 -12.08 31.92
CA ALA A 134 -19.86 -11.27 32.37
C ALA A 134 -18.55 -11.56 31.62
N LYS A 135 -18.64 -11.96 30.34
CA LYS A 135 -17.50 -12.34 29.49
C LYS A 135 -17.26 -11.30 28.40
N PHE A 136 -15.99 -11.17 28.03
CA PHE A 136 -15.57 -10.39 26.87
C PHE A 136 -15.36 -11.31 25.66
N PHE A 137 -16.01 -10.99 24.56
CA PHE A 137 -15.85 -11.63 23.26
C PHE A 137 -15.01 -10.72 22.37
N VAL A 138 -14.06 -11.31 21.66
CA VAL A 138 -13.16 -10.56 20.77
C VAL A 138 -13.37 -11.07 19.36
N LYS A 139 -13.82 -10.20 18.46
CA LYS A 139 -13.89 -10.48 17.02
C LYS A 139 -12.82 -9.64 16.32
N GLU A 140 -11.93 -10.32 15.60
CA GLU A 140 -10.98 -9.66 14.71
C GLU A 140 -11.59 -9.66 13.32
N ASN A 141 -11.92 -8.47 12.81
CA ASN A 141 -12.52 -8.35 11.48
C ASN A 141 -11.42 -8.55 10.45
N ASN A 142 -11.30 -9.76 9.92
CA ASN A 142 -10.46 -9.96 8.74
C ASN A 142 -11.22 -9.45 7.53
N GLU A 143 -10.50 -8.88 6.56
CA GLU A 143 -11.13 -8.29 5.37
C GLU A 143 -11.85 -9.30 4.47
N PHE A 144 -11.80 -10.58 4.80
CA PHE A 144 -12.36 -11.72 4.08
C PHE A 144 -13.54 -12.36 4.81
N ASP A 145 -13.85 -11.91 6.02
CA ASP A 145 -15.01 -12.41 6.75
C ASP A 145 -16.26 -11.78 6.11
N GLU A 146 -17.10 -12.62 5.51
CA GLU A 146 -18.33 -12.24 4.80
C GLU A 146 -19.39 -11.64 5.73
N ASP A 147 -19.22 -11.85 7.04
CA ASP A 147 -20.09 -11.34 8.10
C ASP A 147 -19.72 -9.90 8.45
N LEU A 148 -20.20 -8.99 7.60
CA LEU A 148 -20.27 -7.55 7.89
C LEU A 148 -21.28 -7.23 9.01
N THR A 149 -22.00 -8.24 9.50
CA THR A 149 -22.86 -8.12 10.67
C THR A 149 -22.01 -8.08 11.94
N PHE A 150 -22.20 -7.03 12.71
CA PHE A 150 -21.87 -7.07 14.12
C PHE A 150 -22.80 -8.11 14.73
N ASP A 151 -22.27 -9.27 15.12
CA ASP A 151 -23.07 -10.25 15.82
C ASP A 151 -23.37 -9.65 17.19
N LEU A 152 -24.57 -9.07 17.29
CA LEU A 152 -25.10 -8.51 18.53
C LEU A 152 -25.57 -9.61 19.47
N ILE A 153 -25.34 -10.88 19.11
CA ILE A 153 -25.90 -12.06 19.75
C ILE A 153 -24.78 -13.09 19.92
N ASP A 154 -24.64 -13.61 21.13
CA ASP A 154 -23.72 -14.71 21.46
C ASP A 154 -24.17 -16.01 20.76
N GLU A 155 -23.23 -16.67 20.05
CA GLU A 155 -23.48 -17.89 19.24
C GLU A 155 -23.97 -19.08 20.08
N GLY A 156 -23.80 -19.04 21.41
CA GLY A 156 -24.28 -20.09 22.32
C GLY A 156 -25.59 -19.76 23.05
N GLU A 157 -25.61 -18.63 23.77
CA GLU A 157 -26.66 -18.33 24.76
C GLU A 157 -27.73 -17.34 24.24
N GLY A 158 -27.58 -16.82 23.03
CA GLY A 158 -28.53 -15.83 22.47
C GLY A 158 -28.50 -14.49 23.22
N ASN A 159 -27.41 -14.20 23.93
CA ASN A 159 -27.28 -13.00 24.76
C ASN A 159 -26.90 -11.77 23.93
N ILE A 160 -27.47 -10.61 24.27
CA ILE A 160 -27.14 -9.34 23.62
C ILE A 160 -25.70 -8.95 24.00
N LEU A 161 -24.91 -8.64 22.97
CA LEU A 161 -23.50 -8.26 23.08
C LEU A 161 -23.35 -6.74 22.89
N ASP A 162 -22.90 -6.05 23.94
CA ASP A 162 -22.64 -4.61 23.91
C ASP A 162 -21.21 -4.36 23.39
N LEU A 163 -21.04 -3.44 22.43
CA LEU A 163 -19.73 -3.13 21.88
C LEU A 163 -18.97 -2.18 22.81
N GLU A 164 -17.81 -2.63 23.29
CA GLU A 164 -16.92 -1.87 24.14
C GLU A 164 -15.96 -1.02 23.29
N TYR A 165 -16.30 0.25 23.09
CA TYR A 165 -15.51 1.17 22.28
C TYR A 165 -14.08 1.37 22.82
N GLY A 166 -13.91 1.43 24.14
CA GLY A 166 -12.60 1.71 24.76
C GLY A 166 -11.56 0.60 24.57
N LEU A 167 -12.01 -0.65 24.41
CA LEU A 167 -11.15 -1.83 24.22
C LEU A 167 -11.01 -2.24 22.75
N SER A 168 -11.89 -1.72 21.90
CA SER A 168 -11.89 -1.94 20.46
C SER A 168 -10.77 -1.16 19.77
N LYS A 169 -10.28 -1.69 18.64
CA LYS A 169 -9.24 -1.03 17.83
C LYS A 169 -9.83 -0.53 16.53
N PHE A 170 -9.59 0.75 16.28
CA PHE A 170 -10.05 1.47 15.10
C PHE A 170 -8.87 1.84 14.20
N ILE A 171 -9.12 1.89 12.89
CA ILE A 171 -8.17 2.33 11.88
C ILE A 171 -8.80 3.37 10.97
N ASN A 172 -7.97 4.28 10.45
CA ASN A 172 -8.39 5.24 9.44
C ASN A 172 -8.63 4.52 8.11
N TRP A 173 -9.70 4.90 7.44
CA TRP A 173 -10.12 4.37 6.15
C TRP A 173 -10.47 5.52 5.21
N GLN A 174 -10.08 5.40 3.95
CA GLN A 174 -10.45 6.34 2.90
C GLN A 174 -10.55 5.61 1.56
N SER A 175 -11.45 6.06 0.70
CA SER A 175 -11.51 5.60 -0.69
C SER A 175 -11.09 6.73 -1.63
N ILE A 176 -10.36 6.39 -2.68
CA ILE A 176 -10.00 7.29 -3.77
C ILE A 176 -10.40 6.66 -5.10
N LEU A 177 -10.66 7.49 -6.10
CA LEU A 177 -10.95 7.07 -7.46
C LEU A 177 -9.75 7.41 -8.34
N VAL A 178 -9.17 6.39 -8.95
CA VAL A 178 -7.97 6.49 -9.79
C VAL A 178 -8.36 6.21 -11.23
N GLU A 179 -7.90 7.06 -12.13
CA GLU A 179 -8.13 6.95 -13.56
C GLU A 179 -6.82 6.61 -14.29
N ASP A 180 -6.93 5.83 -15.37
CA ASP A 180 -5.81 5.57 -16.26
C ASP A 180 -5.27 6.89 -16.83
N PHE A 181 -3.97 6.91 -17.16
CA PHE A 181 -3.42 8.04 -17.89
C PHE A 181 -4.13 8.21 -19.23
N PRO A 182 -4.39 9.45 -19.67
CA PRO A 182 -4.90 9.69 -21.01
C PRO A 182 -3.81 9.32 -22.02
N ASP A 183 -3.90 8.12 -22.58
CA ASP A 183 -3.01 7.68 -23.65
C ASP A 183 -3.20 8.62 -24.85
N GLN A 184 -2.14 9.34 -25.24
CA GLN A 184 -2.16 10.25 -26.40
C GLN A 184 -2.55 9.55 -27.72
N ASN A 185 -2.42 8.22 -27.77
CA ASN A 185 -2.56 7.43 -28.99
C ASN A 185 -3.97 6.82 -29.20
N SER A 186 -4.92 6.97 -28.27
CA SER A 186 -6.27 6.42 -28.43
C SER A 186 -7.36 7.46 -28.20
N SER A 187 -7.60 8.28 -29.21
CA SER A 187 -8.65 9.33 -29.25
C SER A 187 -10.09 8.80 -29.06
N SER A 188 -10.33 7.48 -29.13
CA SER A 188 -11.68 6.90 -29.18
C SER A 188 -12.11 6.06 -27.96
N LYS A 189 -11.32 5.98 -26.89
CA LYS A 189 -11.65 5.13 -25.73
C LYS A 189 -11.73 5.94 -24.45
N ASN A 190 -12.89 5.90 -23.80
CA ASN A 190 -13.07 6.50 -22.48
C ASN A 190 -12.09 5.88 -21.48
N PRO A 191 -11.42 6.72 -20.67
CA PRO A 191 -10.53 6.24 -19.63
C PRO A 191 -11.33 5.44 -18.60
N LYS A 192 -10.73 4.35 -18.10
CA LYS A 192 -11.35 3.52 -17.07
C LYS A 192 -10.88 3.97 -15.70
N THR A 193 -11.82 3.94 -14.77
CA THR A 193 -11.60 4.32 -13.37
C THR A 193 -11.71 3.10 -12.47
N ILE A 194 -10.94 3.08 -11.39
CA ILE A 194 -11.02 2.06 -10.34
C ILE A 194 -11.02 2.71 -8.95
N ILE A 195 -11.77 2.11 -8.03
CA ILE A 195 -11.79 2.53 -6.63
C ILE A 195 -10.62 1.86 -5.91
N VAL A 196 -9.83 2.68 -5.21
CA VAL A 196 -8.73 2.22 -4.38
C VAL A 196 -9.01 2.58 -2.93
N VAL A 197 -8.82 1.62 -2.04
CA VAL A 197 -8.99 1.77 -0.60
C VAL A 197 -7.63 2.03 0.04
N LEU A 198 -7.54 3.12 0.80
CA LEU A 198 -6.39 3.53 1.59
C LEU A 198 -6.69 3.31 3.07
N GLU A 199 -5.74 2.73 3.80
CA GLU A 199 -5.87 2.45 5.23
C GLU A 199 -4.67 2.96 6.04
N ASN A 200 -4.92 3.22 7.32
CA ASN A 200 -3.91 3.65 8.30
C ASN A 200 -3.20 4.96 7.88
N ASP A 201 -1.91 4.86 7.63
CA ASP A 201 -0.98 5.94 7.29
C ASP A 201 -1.06 6.38 5.81
N LEU A 202 -1.70 5.59 4.94
CA LEU A 202 -1.92 5.96 3.54
C LEU A 202 -3.09 6.94 3.38
N VAL A 203 -3.94 7.07 4.40
CA VAL A 203 -5.04 8.03 4.39
C VAL A 203 -4.45 9.44 4.28
N ASP A 204 -5.06 10.25 3.42
CA ASP A 204 -4.65 11.62 3.09
C ASP A 204 -3.30 11.77 2.36
N SER A 205 -2.66 10.68 1.93
CA SER A 205 -1.35 10.70 1.25
C SER A 205 -1.37 11.30 -0.16
N CYS A 206 -2.55 11.40 -0.80
CA CYS A 206 -2.71 11.93 -2.15
C CYS A 206 -3.72 13.07 -2.22
N LYS A 207 -3.48 13.99 -3.15
CA LYS A 207 -4.42 15.04 -3.56
C LYS A 207 -5.08 14.69 -4.89
N ILE A 208 -6.19 15.36 -5.17
CA ILE A 208 -6.85 15.28 -6.48
C ILE A 208 -5.91 15.90 -7.52
N GLY A 209 -5.73 15.23 -8.65
CA GLY A 209 -4.77 15.58 -9.71
C GLY A 209 -3.39 14.93 -9.57
N ASP A 210 -3.09 14.27 -8.44
CA ASP A 210 -1.78 13.64 -8.25
C ASP A 210 -1.60 12.44 -9.17
N GLN A 211 -0.42 12.35 -9.78
CA GLN A 211 0.04 11.16 -10.50
C GLN A 211 0.66 10.17 -9.52
N ILE A 212 0.06 8.99 -9.44
CA ILE A 212 0.44 7.96 -8.47
C ILE A 212 0.84 6.66 -9.14
N GLU A 213 1.76 5.97 -8.50
CA GLU A 213 2.07 4.56 -8.72
C GLU A 213 1.65 3.80 -7.46
N LEU A 214 0.67 2.93 -7.61
CA LEU A 214 0.03 2.22 -6.51
C LEU A 214 0.22 0.73 -6.68
N CYS A 215 0.56 0.05 -5.60
CA CYS A 215 0.55 -1.41 -5.54
C CYS A 215 -0.40 -1.87 -4.46
N GLY A 216 -1.22 -2.86 -4.79
CA GLY A 216 -2.28 -3.31 -3.90
C GLY A 216 -2.84 -4.67 -4.29
N ILE A 217 -3.73 -5.18 -3.45
CA ILE A 217 -4.42 -6.44 -3.68
C ILE A 217 -5.69 -6.14 -4.47
N TYR A 218 -5.85 -6.76 -5.63
CA TYR A 218 -7.07 -6.64 -6.43
C TYR A 218 -8.13 -7.61 -5.90
N LYS A 219 -9.27 -7.09 -5.44
CA LYS A 219 -10.31 -7.90 -4.81
C LYS A 219 -11.72 -7.49 -5.26
N PRO A 220 -12.69 -8.42 -5.26
CA PRO A 220 -14.08 -8.06 -5.45
C PRO A 220 -14.56 -7.30 -4.21
N LEU A 221 -15.43 -6.32 -4.41
CA LEU A 221 -16.16 -5.67 -3.35
C LEU A 221 -17.45 -6.46 -3.12
N LEU A 222 -17.48 -7.21 -2.02
CA LEU A 222 -18.69 -7.86 -1.54
C LEU A 222 -19.62 -6.75 -1.01
N GLN A 223 -20.70 -6.48 -1.74
CA GLN A 223 -21.82 -5.71 -1.23
C GLN A 223 -22.91 -6.68 -0.80
N GLN A 224 -23.43 -6.52 0.41
CA GLN A 224 -24.70 -7.14 0.81
C GLN A 224 -25.82 -6.48 0.00
N ILE A 225 -26.00 -6.91 -1.24
CA ILE A 225 -27.13 -6.47 -2.08
C ILE A 225 -28.30 -7.39 -1.75
N SER A 226 -29.31 -6.83 -1.10
CA SER A 226 -30.60 -7.47 -0.91
C SER A 226 -31.16 -7.86 -2.27
N SER A 227 -31.34 -9.17 -2.48
CA SER A 227 -32.14 -9.80 -3.54
C SER A 227 -31.87 -9.31 -4.97
N LEU A 228 -31.03 -10.04 -5.73
CA LEU A 228 -31.37 -10.62 -7.05
C LEU A 228 -30.16 -10.89 -7.97
N ASN A 229 -28.94 -10.39 -7.69
CA ASN A 229 -27.77 -10.64 -8.56
C ASN A 229 -26.50 -11.02 -7.77
N PHE A 230 -26.41 -12.27 -7.31
CA PHE A 230 -25.26 -12.82 -6.56
C PHE A 230 -23.99 -13.08 -7.40
N HIS A 231 -23.96 -12.71 -8.69
CA HIS A 231 -22.87 -13.11 -9.62
C HIS A 231 -21.99 -11.96 -10.11
N PHE A 232 -22.38 -10.69 -9.91
CA PHE A 232 -21.62 -9.53 -10.39
C PHE A 232 -21.12 -8.70 -9.22
N PHE A 233 -19.80 -8.59 -9.11
CA PHE A 233 -19.15 -7.82 -8.05
C PHE A 233 -18.33 -6.67 -8.66
N PRO A 234 -18.52 -5.42 -8.20
CA PRO A 234 -17.57 -4.37 -8.51
C PRO A 234 -16.20 -4.73 -7.94
N THR A 235 -15.12 -4.26 -8.57
CA THR A 235 -13.76 -4.57 -8.12
C THR A 235 -13.09 -3.35 -7.52
N ILE A 236 -12.25 -3.60 -6.52
CA ILE A 236 -11.49 -2.58 -5.80
C ILE A 236 -10.04 -3.02 -5.64
N ILE A 237 -9.15 -2.07 -5.37
CA ILE A 237 -7.78 -2.36 -4.96
C ILE A 237 -7.60 -1.93 -3.51
N SER A 238 -7.15 -2.87 -2.65
CA SER A 238 -6.69 -2.53 -1.30
C SER A 238 -5.22 -2.12 -1.37
N ALA A 239 -4.91 -0.87 -1.04
CA ALA A 239 -3.56 -0.32 -1.22
C ALA A 239 -2.56 -0.87 -0.20
N LEU A 240 -1.46 -1.44 -0.69
CA LEU A 240 -0.32 -1.90 0.11
C LEU A 240 0.85 -0.91 0.05
N SER A 241 1.00 -0.22 -1.07
CA SER A 241 2.03 0.79 -1.29
C SER A 241 1.48 1.88 -2.18
N LEU A 242 1.84 3.12 -1.87
CA LEU A 242 1.48 4.28 -2.67
C LEU A 242 2.71 5.17 -2.83
N LYS A 243 3.03 5.54 -4.06
CA LYS A 243 4.10 6.48 -4.39
C LYS A 243 3.57 7.60 -5.28
N ASN A 244 3.67 8.84 -4.80
CA ASN A 244 3.44 10.02 -5.61
C ASN A 244 4.66 10.27 -6.51
N ARG A 245 4.44 10.42 -7.82
CA ARG A 245 5.52 10.75 -8.76
C ARG A 245 5.94 12.21 -8.70
N PHE A 246 5.02 13.13 -8.44
CA PHE A 246 5.37 14.55 -8.33
C PHE A 246 6.28 14.85 -7.13
N ASN A 247 6.20 14.05 -6.06
CA ASN A 247 7.02 14.24 -4.86
C ASN A 247 8.31 13.44 -4.85
N SER A 248 8.63 12.67 -5.90
CA SER A 248 10.02 12.30 -6.11
C SER A 248 10.76 13.52 -6.64
N GLU A 249 11.07 14.44 -5.73
CA GLU A 249 12.43 14.98 -5.73
C GLU A 249 13.34 13.76 -5.82
N GLU A 250 13.78 13.43 -7.03
CA GLU A 250 14.91 12.53 -7.20
C GLU A 250 16.07 13.25 -6.52
N LYS A 251 16.19 13.05 -5.20
CA LYS A 251 17.35 13.53 -4.45
C LYS A 251 18.51 12.83 -5.10
N ILE A 252 19.25 13.60 -5.89
CA ILE A 252 20.51 13.20 -6.52
C ILE A 252 21.41 12.77 -5.37
N SER A 253 21.38 11.48 -5.09
CA SER A 253 21.99 10.88 -3.91
C SER A 253 23.41 10.46 -4.19
N ASN A 254 23.83 10.47 -5.46
CA ASN A 254 25.14 9.99 -5.82
C ASN A 254 26.14 11.14 -5.71
N ASN A 255 27.15 10.97 -4.86
CA ASN A 255 28.23 11.95 -4.71
C ASN A 255 28.95 12.21 -6.04
N PHE A 256 28.99 11.21 -6.92
CA PHE A 256 29.53 11.34 -8.27
C PHE A 256 28.72 12.32 -9.12
N ASP A 257 27.39 12.24 -9.08
CA ASP A 257 26.53 13.16 -9.85
C ASP A 257 26.70 14.59 -9.37
N ILE A 258 26.80 14.80 -8.05
CA ILE A 258 27.10 16.12 -7.46
C ILE A 258 28.47 16.63 -7.92
N TYR A 259 29.47 15.75 -7.97
CA TYR A 259 30.80 16.10 -8.46
C TYR A 259 30.77 16.51 -9.94
N MET A 260 30.07 15.74 -10.78
CA MET A 260 29.90 16.06 -12.20
C MET A 260 29.14 17.38 -12.40
N MET A 261 28.09 17.63 -11.61
CA MET A 261 27.36 18.91 -11.62
C MET A 261 28.27 20.08 -11.25
N LYS A 262 29.11 19.94 -10.22
CA LYS A 262 30.09 20.98 -9.85
C LYS A 262 31.10 21.24 -10.97
N ASN A 263 31.64 20.19 -11.59
CA ASN A 263 32.55 20.33 -12.72
C ASN A 263 31.89 20.94 -13.95
N PHE A 264 30.61 20.66 -14.19
CA PHE A 264 29.86 21.29 -15.26
C PHE A 264 29.62 22.77 -14.98
N SER A 265 29.30 23.13 -13.72
CA SER A 265 29.06 24.51 -13.32
C SER A 265 30.30 25.42 -13.42
N SER A 266 31.52 24.86 -13.38
CA SER A 266 32.76 25.63 -13.52
C SER A 266 33.14 25.94 -14.98
N LEU A 267 32.41 25.42 -15.96
CA LEU A 267 32.63 25.75 -17.37
C LEU A 267 32.11 27.17 -17.69
N ALA A 268 32.92 27.98 -18.37
CA ALA A 268 32.55 29.35 -18.77
C ALA A 268 31.29 29.40 -19.65
N ASN A 269 31.12 28.41 -20.55
CA ASN A 269 29.98 28.33 -21.48
C ASN A 269 28.89 27.36 -20.99
N SER A 270 28.78 27.16 -19.67
CA SER A 270 27.78 26.25 -19.07
C SER A 270 26.34 26.67 -19.41
N PHE A 271 26.05 27.97 -19.40
CA PHE A 271 24.72 28.50 -19.74
C PHE A 271 24.34 28.25 -21.21
N GLU A 272 25.21 28.56 -22.16
CA GLU A 272 24.94 28.35 -23.60
C GLU A 272 24.72 26.87 -23.94
N LYS A 273 25.50 25.98 -23.30
CA LYS A 273 25.32 24.54 -23.44
C LYS A 273 23.98 24.09 -22.86
N LEU A 274 23.53 24.64 -21.74
CA LEU A 274 22.21 24.31 -21.20
C LEU A 274 21.10 24.90 -22.05
N SER A 275 21.21 26.15 -22.50
CA SER A 275 20.17 26.80 -23.31
C SER A 275 19.96 26.10 -24.65
N SER A 276 21.03 25.60 -25.28
CA SER A 276 20.91 24.80 -26.52
C SER A 276 20.24 23.44 -26.29
N LEU A 277 20.30 22.88 -25.07
CA LEU A 277 19.66 21.60 -24.72
C LEU A 277 18.19 21.72 -24.31
N VAL A 278 17.70 22.93 -23.99
CA VAL A 278 16.29 23.13 -23.59
C VAL A 278 15.34 22.82 -24.75
N SER A 279 15.72 23.17 -25.97
CA SER A 279 14.94 22.85 -27.16
C SER A 279 15.85 22.59 -28.37
N PRO A 280 16.42 21.38 -28.46
CA PRO A 280 17.40 21.05 -29.50
C PRO A 280 16.79 20.99 -30.91
N ILE A 281 15.46 20.97 -31.02
CA ILE A 281 14.72 20.79 -32.28
C ILE A 281 14.34 22.13 -32.93
N ILE A 282 14.37 23.24 -32.19
CA ILE A 282 14.05 24.55 -32.75
C ILE A 282 15.31 25.11 -33.42
N LEU A 283 15.42 24.91 -34.74
CA LEU A 283 16.37 25.63 -35.58
C LEU A 283 15.92 27.08 -35.69
N ILE A 284 16.57 27.94 -34.92
CA ILE A 284 16.50 29.39 -35.08
C ILE A 284 17.31 29.71 -36.35
N PHE A 285 16.63 29.84 -37.49
CA PHE A 285 17.21 30.48 -38.68
C PHE A 285 17.30 31.99 -38.39
N ILE A 286 18.52 32.49 -38.21
CA ILE A 286 18.85 33.93 -38.23
C ILE A 286 19.27 34.29 -39.64
#